data_AF-X1NX81-F1
#
_entry.id   AF-X1NX81-F1
#
_cell.length_a   1.000
_cell.length_b   1.000
_cell.length_c   1.000
_cell.angle_alpha   90.00
_cell.angle_beta   90.00
_cell.angle_gamma   90.00
#
_symmetry.space_group_name_H-M   'P 1'
#
loop_
_entity.id
_entity.type
_entity.pdbx_description
1 polymer ?
#
loop_
_entity_poly.entity_id
_entity_poly.type
_entity_poly.pdbx_seq_one_letter_code
_entity_poly.pdbx_strand_id
1 'polypeptide(L)'
;MLEGVWKNYPTYESFINLPPNQFYKVLSTLTESMITSKIPINVENAWMRLSIFISQANIFYQEGKYYESARATECASRVANIYNMDDFFIYGEQASFLYSKAYRYLEASDVLQEIDKEKNLLFKRYYVDNMIAYGNRLFNKNNFDEAAKQYETAGNWASLELEDKEIIQQAYKYAIHSWISATKVENAFIICQKMNRIDKKDILHEITDKINASIDYLISV
;
A
#
# COMPACT_ATOMS: atom_id res chain seq x y z
N MET A 1 -0.69 37.24 -5.83
CA MET A 1 -0.60 36.65 -7.18
C MET A 1 -0.33 35.14 -7.12
N LEU A 2 0.63 34.66 -6.33
CA LEU A 2 0.91 33.21 -6.12
C LEU A 2 -0.17 32.49 -5.29
N GLU A 3 -0.67 33.10 -4.22
CA GLU A 3 -1.68 32.49 -3.35
C GLU A 3 -2.99 32.15 -4.09
N GLY A 4 -3.40 32.98 -5.06
CA GLY A 4 -4.56 32.70 -5.91
C GLY A 4 -4.34 31.51 -6.86
N VAL A 5 -3.10 31.33 -7.36
CA VAL A 5 -2.72 30.17 -8.16
C VAL A 5 -2.77 28.90 -7.29
N TRP A 6 -2.21 28.92 -6.08
CA TRP A 6 -2.22 27.77 -5.19
C TRP A 6 -3.58 27.44 -4.56
N LYS A 7 -4.48 28.43 -4.41
CA LYS A 7 -5.86 28.18 -4.02
C LYS A 7 -6.64 27.44 -5.12
N ASN A 8 -6.43 27.82 -6.38
CA ASN A 8 -7.15 27.25 -7.51
C ASN A 8 -6.49 25.99 -8.10
N TYR A 9 -5.16 25.90 -7.96
CA TYR A 9 -4.31 24.82 -8.47
C TYR A 9 -3.29 24.41 -7.40
N PRO A 10 -3.73 23.64 -6.38
CA PRO A 10 -2.94 23.30 -5.18
C PRO A 10 -1.62 22.58 -5.44
N THR A 11 -1.64 21.75 -6.46
CA THR A 11 -0.54 20.88 -6.88
C THR A 11 0.39 21.57 -7.87
N TYR A 12 0.05 22.77 -8.34
CA TYR A 12 0.85 23.50 -9.32
C TYR A 12 1.95 24.28 -8.61
N GLU A 13 3.17 24.02 -9.04
CA GLU A 13 4.37 24.68 -8.53
C GLU A 13 4.64 25.92 -9.38
N SER A 14 4.83 27.05 -8.72
CA SER A 14 5.06 28.33 -9.38
C SER A 14 6.38 28.91 -8.91
N PHE A 15 7.26 29.17 -9.88
CA PHE A 15 8.60 29.72 -9.64
C PHE A 15 8.55 31.24 -9.64
N ILE A 16 9.20 31.85 -8.65
CA ILE A 16 9.43 33.29 -8.65
C ILE A 16 10.63 33.53 -9.56
N ASN A 17 10.41 34.10 -10.74
CA ASN A 17 11.37 34.62 -11.72
C ASN A 17 12.87 34.52 -11.30
N LEU A 18 13.45 33.31 -11.40
CA LEU A 18 14.84 33.05 -11.00
C LEU A 18 15.81 33.49 -12.11
N PRO A 19 17.00 33.99 -11.77
CA PRO A 19 18.01 34.35 -12.76
C PRO A 19 18.44 33.13 -13.58
N PRO A 20 18.86 33.30 -14.86
CA PRO A 20 19.12 32.19 -15.79
C PRO A 20 20.13 31.15 -15.29
N ASN A 21 21.08 31.58 -14.45
CA ASN A 21 22.10 30.71 -13.86
C ASN A 21 21.58 29.75 -12.78
N GLN A 22 20.37 29.97 -12.24
CA GLN A 22 19.71 29.09 -11.26
C GLN A 22 18.65 28.18 -11.89
N PHE A 23 18.39 28.34 -13.19
CA PHE A 23 17.37 27.58 -13.93
C PHE A 23 17.67 26.08 -14.01
N TYR A 24 18.94 25.69 -13.98
CA TYR A 24 19.33 24.28 -13.93
C TYR A 24 18.84 23.58 -12.65
N LYS A 25 18.89 24.28 -11.50
CA LYS A 25 18.41 23.75 -10.22
C LYS A 25 16.90 23.53 -10.25
N VAL A 26 16.16 24.47 -10.83
CA VAL A 26 14.72 24.35 -11.09
C VAL A 26 14.39 23.15 -11.97
N LEU A 27 15.11 22.98 -13.08
CA LEU A 27 14.93 21.82 -13.97
C LEU A 27 15.24 20.51 -13.26
N SER A 28 16.34 20.43 -12.50
CA SER A 28 16.68 19.24 -11.72
C SER A 28 15.58 18.89 -10.73
N THR A 29 15.13 19.87 -9.94
CA THR A 29 14.08 19.66 -8.92
C THR A 29 12.72 19.36 -9.56
N LEU A 30 12.38 19.95 -10.71
CA LEU A 30 11.21 19.58 -11.52
C LEU A 30 11.30 18.12 -11.94
N THR A 31 12.43 17.71 -12.48
CA THR A 31 12.63 16.36 -13.02
C THR A 31 12.57 15.32 -11.90
N GLU A 32 13.24 15.57 -10.78
CA GLU A 32 13.17 14.70 -9.59
C GLU A 32 11.76 14.65 -9.00
N SER A 33 11.05 15.77 -8.93
CA SER A 33 9.68 15.80 -8.42
C SER A 33 8.69 15.15 -9.38
N MET A 34 8.89 15.24 -10.69
CA MET A 34 8.07 14.54 -11.69
C MET A 34 8.32 13.03 -11.66
N ILE A 35 9.56 12.60 -11.44
CA ILE A 35 9.92 11.17 -11.33
C ILE A 35 9.41 10.58 -10.01
N THR A 36 9.61 11.30 -8.89
CA THR A 36 9.31 10.75 -7.57
C THR A 36 7.90 11.07 -7.10
N SER A 37 7.24 12.12 -7.64
CA SER A 37 5.99 12.71 -7.11
C SER A 37 6.07 13.13 -5.63
N LYS A 38 7.28 13.25 -5.07
CA LYS A 38 7.51 13.29 -3.61
C LYS A 38 8.17 14.57 -3.08
N ILE A 39 8.74 15.42 -3.95
CA ILE A 39 9.49 16.62 -3.55
C ILE A 39 8.66 17.88 -3.86
N PRO A 40 8.52 18.85 -2.94
CA PRO A 40 8.02 20.18 -3.29
C PRO A 40 9.07 20.89 -4.14
N ILE A 41 8.66 21.32 -5.35
CA ILE A 41 9.57 21.73 -6.41
C ILE A 41 10.31 23.04 -6.06
N ASN A 42 9.70 23.89 -5.24
CA ASN A 42 10.31 25.12 -4.73
C ASN A 42 10.59 25.01 -3.23
N VAL A 43 11.70 24.35 -2.90
CA VAL A 43 12.17 24.15 -1.51
C VAL A 43 12.44 25.46 -0.77
N GLU A 44 12.60 26.60 -1.45
CA GLU A 44 12.87 27.88 -0.78
C GLU A 44 11.60 28.56 -0.24
N ASN A 45 10.44 28.29 -0.84
CA ASN A 45 9.16 28.87 -0.41
C ASN A 45 8.08 27.83 -0.04
N ALA A 46 8.43 26.54 -0.01
CA ALA A 46 7.51 25.46 0.33
C ALA A 46 6.86 25.64 1.72
N TRP A 47 7.55 26.27 2.68
CA TRP A 47 6.99 26.61 3.99
C TRP A 47 5.72 27.47 3.89
N MET A 48 5.62 28.35 2.89
CA MET A 48 4.45 29.21 2.67
C MET A 48 3.20 28.40 2.27
N ARG A 49 3.39 27.18 1.78
CA ARG A 49 2.31 26.29 1.34
C ARG A 49 1.78 25.40 2.47
N LEU A 50 2.46 25.37 3.63
CA LEU A 50 2.06 24.54 4.76
C LEU A 50 0.61 24.83 5.19
N SER A 51 0.26 26.10 5.39
CA SER A 51 -1.10 26.51 5.77
C SER A 51 -2.14 26.20 4.69
N ILE A 52 -1.74 26.26 3.41
CA ILE A 52 -2.59 25.92 2.26
C ILE A 52 -2.89 24.42 2.26
N PHE A 53 -1.88 23.57 2.44
CA PHE A 53 -2.04 22.12 2.52
C PHE A 53 -2.93 21.70 3.70
N ILE A 54 -2.73 22.31 4.87
CA ILE A 54 -3.59 22.06 6.05
C ILE A 54 -5.04 22.47 5.75
N SER A 55 -5.26 23.66 5.16
CA SER A 55 -6.60 24.11 4.78
C SER A 55 -7.28 23.16 3.79
N GLN A 56 -6.54 22.64 2.81
CA GLN A 56 -7.07 21.71 1.81
C GLN A 56 -7.37 20.34 2.42
N ALA A 57 -6.47 19.83 3.27
CA ALA A 57 -6.70 18.59 4.00
C ALA A 57 -8.02 18.64 4.77
N ASN A 58 -8.29 19.76 5.45
CA ASN A 58 -9.54 19.99 6.17
C ASN A 58 -10.77 20.05 5.26
N ILE A 59 -10.69 20.76 4.13
CA ILE A 59 -11.79 20.82 3.14
C ILE A 59 -12.09 19.41 2.61
N PHE A 60 -11.06 18.68 2.15
CA PHE A 60 -11.24 17.32 1.65
C PHE A 60 -11.77 16.37 2.72
N TYR A 61 -11.35 16.53 3.98
CA TYR A 61 -11.88 15.75 5.09
C TYR A 61 -13.37 15.99 5.30
N GLN A 62 -13.79 17.25 5.30
CA GLN A 62 -15.21 17.64 5.43
C GLN A 62 -16.06 17.11 4.26
N GLU A 63 -15.48 17.04 3.06
CA GLU A 63 -16.11 16.45 1.86
C GLU A 63 -16.09 14.92 1.84
N GLY A 64 -15.46 14.26 2.82
CA GLY A 64 -15.30 12.79 2.85
C GLY A 64 -14.27 12.24 1.86
N LYS A 65 -13.49 13.10 1.21
CA LYS A 65 -12.42 12.75 0.25
C LYS A 65 -11.14 12.40 1.00
N TYR A 66 -11.12 11.24 1.65
CA TYR A 66 -10.04 10.86 2.56
C TYR A 66 -8.69 10.68 1.87
N TYR A 67 -8.65 10.21 0.63
CA TYR A 67 -7.40 10.03 -0.12
C TYR A 67 -6.74 11.38 -0.44
N GLU A 68 -7.51 12.33 -0.95
CA GLU A 68 -7.05 13.69 -1.26
C GLU A 68 -6.65 14.44 0.01
N SER A 69 -7.40 14.25 1.10
CA SER A 69 -7.06 14.77 2.42
C SER A 69 -5.73 14.21 2.93
N ALA A 70 -5.51 12.90 2.79
CA ALA A 70 -4.25 12.24 3.16
C ALA A 70 -3.07 12.81 2.36
N ARG A 71 -3.20 12.93 1.04
CA ARG A 71 -2.17 13.49 0.16
C ARG A 71 -1.77 14.92 0.55
N ALA A 72 -2.76 15.78 0.82
CA ALA A 72 -2.48 17.15 1.26
C ALA A 72 -1.74 17.18 2.60
N THR A 73 -2.14 16.31 3.53
CA THR A 73 -1.51 16.18 4.86
C THR A 73 -0.09 15.62 4.76
N GLU A 74 0.16 14.65 3.88
CA GLU A 74 1.49 14.12 3.60
C GLU A 74 2.41 15.21 3.02
N CYS A 75 1.91 16.04 2.10
CA CYS A 75 2.65 17.21 1.62
C CYS A 75 3.01 18.17 2.77
N ALA A 76 2.07 18.43 3.69
CA ALA A 76 2.34 19.24 4.88
C ALA A 76 3.43 18.61 5.77
N SER A 77 3.37 17.30 6.03
CA SER A 77 4.39 16.56 6.79
C SER A 77 5.78 16.67 6.14
N ARG A 78 5.88 16.49 4.82
CA ARG A 78 7.15 16.63 4.11
C ARG A 78 7.73 18.03 4.18
N VAL A 79 6.90 19.05 3.97
CA VAL A 79 7.33 20.44 4.12
C VAL A 79 7.84 20.67 5.54
N ALA A 80 7.06 20.29 6.56
CA ALA A 80 7.47 20.41 7.95
C ALA A 80 8.81 19.70 8.22
N ASN A 81 9.02 18.50 7.68
CA ASN A 81 10.26 17.74 7.83
C ASN A 81 11.46 18.46 7.16
N ILE A 82 11.29 18.95 5.93
CA ILE A 82 12.35 19.68 5.17
C ILE A 82 12.87 20.89 5.95
N TYR A 83 11.98 21.60 6.67
CA TYR A 83 12.35 22.76 7.47
C TYR A 83 12.62 22.42 8.95
N ASN A 84 12.75 21.14 9.30
CA ASN A 84 12.98 20.64 10.67
C ASN A 84 11.97 21.21 11.68
N MET A 85 10.70 21.30 11.30
CA MET A 85 9.62 21.71 12.20
C MET A 85 9.21 20.50 13.04
N ASP A 86 9.09 20.69 14.35
CA ASP A 86 8.78 19.60 15.29
C ASP A 86 7.48 18.86 14.90
N ASP A 87 6.47 19.56 14.40
CA ASP A 87 5.15 18.99 14.09
C ASP A 87 5.12 18.00 12.90
N PHE A 88 6.23 17.76 12.20
CA PHE A 88 6.23 16.92 10.99
C PHE A 88 5.71 15.50 11.24
N PHE A 89 5.99 14.93 12.42
CA PHE A 89 5.53 13.61 12.81
C PHE A 89 4.01 13.60 13.03
N ILE A 90 3.43 14.66 13.58
CA ILE A 90 1.99 14.81 13.79
C ILE A 90 1.28 14.76 12.43
N TYR A 91 1.76 15.54 11.46
CA TYR A 91 1.20 15.52 10.11
C TYR A 91 1.40 14.16 9.44
N GLY A 92 2.53 13.49 9.65
CA GLY A 92 2.78 12.16 9.11
C GLY A 92 1.80 11.11 9.65
N GLU A 93 1.57 11.10 10.96
CA GLU A 93 0.58 10.22 11.59
C GLU A 93 -0.84 10.52 11.11
N GLN A 94 -1.21 11.80 10.98
CA GLN A 94 -2.51 12.19 10.43
C GLN A 94 -2.69 11.74 8.98
N ALA A 95 -1.66 11.91 8.13
CA ALA A 95 -1.69 11.47 6.75
C ALA A 95 -1.86 9.95 6.66
N SER A 96 -1.11 9.19 7.46
CA SER A 96 -1.22 7.73 7.53
C SER A 96 -2.60 7.26 7.98
N PHE A 97 -3.17 7.90 9.00
CA PHE A 97 -4.54 7.64 9.44
C PHE A 97 -5.56 7.90 8.32
N LEU A 98 -5.44 9.01 7.58
CA LEU A 98 -6.35 9.33 6.48
C LEU A 98 -6.20 8.34 5.32
N TYR A 99 -4.98 7.91 4.99
CA TYR A 99 -4.75 6.85 4.01
C TYR A 99 -5.42 5.53 4.43
N SER A 100 -5.34 5.18 5.72
CA SER A 100 -6.00 3.98 6.24
C SER A 100 -7.53 4.04 6.09
N LYS A 101 -8.15 5.21 6.30
CA LYS A 101 -9.59 5.42 6.04
C LYS A 101 -9.96 5.24 4.58
N ALA A 102 -9.03 5.51 3.66
CA ALA A 102 -9.19 5.30 2.23
C ALA A 102 -8.80 3.88 1.76
N TYR A 103 -8.51 2.95 2.68
CA TYR A 103 -7.99 1.59 2.38
C TYR A 103 -6.67 1.60 1.58
N ARG A 104 -5.87 2.66 1.74
CA ARG A 104 -4.55 2.84 1.11
C ARG A 104 -3.44 2.48 2.10
N TYR A 105 -3.38 1.19 2.47
CA TYR A 105 -2.50 0.73 3.54
C TYR A 105 -1.01 0.80 3.20
N LEU A 106 -0.63 0.63 1.93
CA LEU A 106 0.78 0.79 1.54
C LEU A 106 1.23 2.24 1.65
N GLU A 107 0.44 3.18 1.14
CA GLU A 107 0.71 4.61 1.28
C GLU A 107 0.73 5.03 2.76
N ALA A 108 -0.19 4.49 3.58
CA ALA A 108 -0.17 4.69 5.02
C ALA A 108 1.13 4.18 5.68
N SER A 109 1.64 3.04 5.22
CA SER A 109 2.89 2.46 5.70
C SER A 109 4.09 3.30 5.28
N ASP A 110 4.16 3.73 4.01
CA ASP A 110 5.27 4.50 3.45
C ASP A 110 5.50 5.80 4.22
N VAL A 111 4.41 6.50 4.59
CA VAL A 111 4.50 7.74 5.39
C VAL A 111 5.12 7.48 6.76
N LEU A 112 4.86 6.34 7.38
CA LEU A 112 5.34 6.02 8.72
C LEU A 112 6.69 5.31 8.75
N GLN A 113 7.28 4.97 7.60
CA GLN A 113 8.52 4.19 7.54
C GLN A 113 9.66 4.79 8.38
N GLU A 114 9.76 6.12 8.41
CA GLU A 114 10.78 6.87 9.16
C GLU A 114 10.27 7.47 10.47
N ILE A 115 8.95 7.41 10.72
CA ILE A 115 8.28 8.04 11.89
C ILE A 115 7.98 6.99 12.97
N ASP A 116 7.28 5.92 12.60
CA ASP A 116 6.82 4.88 13.51
C ASP A 116 6.93 3.50 12.81
N LYS A 117 8.01 2.78 13.13
CA LYS A 117 8.30 1.47 12.55
C LYS A 117 7.27 0.41 12.92
N GLU A 118 6.68 0.50 14.11
CA GLU A 118 5.71 -0.49 14.57
C GLU A 118 4.40 -0.33 13.78
N LYS A 119 3.90 0.91 13.66
CA LYS A 119 2.72 1.20 12.84
C LYS A 119 2.96 0.98 11.35
N ASN A 120 4.18 1.23 10.85
CA ASN A 120 4.55 0.87 9.48
C ASN A 120 4.33 -0.63 9.22
N LEU A 121 4.87 -1.50 10.08
CA LEU A 121 4.69 -2.96 9.96
C LEU A 121 3.22 -3.36 10.11
N LEU A 122 2.47 -2.70 11.01
CA LEU A 122 1.04 -2.94 11.18
C LEU A 122 0.24 -2.64 9.90
N PHE A 123 0.53 -1.52 9.22
CA PHE A 123 -0.15 -1.19 7.96
C PHE A 123 0.23 -2.14 6.82
N LYS A 124 1.48 -2.59 6.75
CA LYS A 124 1.88 -3.66 5.83
C LYS A 124 1.10 -4.95 6.11
N ARG A 125 0.84 -5.30 7.38
CA ARG A 125 -0.02 -6.42 7.75
C ARG A 125 -1.46 -6.23 7.29
N TYR A 126 -2.05 -5.05 7.54
CA TYR A 126 -3.41 -4.74 7.07
C TYR A 126 -3.56 -4.80 5.55
N TYR A 127 -2.52 -4.46 4.81
CA TYR A 127 -2.51 -4.63 3.36
C TYR A 127 -2.66 -6.10 2.95
N VAL A 128 -1.90 -7.00 3.59
CA VAL A 128 -2.00 -8.45 3.34
C VAL A 128 -3.36 -8.99 3.80
N ASP A 129 -3.86 -8.57 4.97
CA ASP A 129 -5.18 -8.96 5.46
C ASP A 129 -6.29 -8.55 4.47
N ASN A 130 -6.16 -7.37 3.86
CA ASN A 130 -7.09 -6.91 2.83
C ASN A 130 -7.03 -7.78 1.57
N MET A 131 -5.84 -8.19 1.13
CA MET A 131 -5.66 -9.14 0.03
C MET A 131 -6.30 -10.49 0.33
N ILE A 132 -6.12 -11.01 1.54
CA ILE A 132 -6.75 -12.27 2.00
C ILE A 132 -8.27 -12.12 2.04
N ALA A 133 -8.79 -11.00 2.56
CA ALA A 133 -10.23 -10.73 2.57
C ALA A 133 -10.82 -10.66 1.15
N TYR A 134 -10.09 -10.10 0.19
CA TYR A 134 -10.50 -10.12 -1.22
C TYR A 134 -10.49 -11.54 -1.80
N GLY A 135 -9.45 -12.33 -1.50
CA GLY A 135 -9.41 -13.76 -1.85
C GLY A 135 -10.61 -14.53 -1.28
N ASN A 136 -10.99 -14.27 -0.03
CA ASN A 136 -12.15 -14.91 0.62
C ASN A 136 -13.46 -14.58 -0.12
N ARG A 137 -13.61 -13.34 -0.58
CA ARG A 137 -14.77 -12.94 -1.38
C ARG A 137 -14.83 -13.66 -2.73
N LEU A 138 -13.69 -13.88 -3.38
CA LEU A 138 -13.60 -14.63 -4.64
C LEU A 138 -13.92 -16.11 -4.41
N PHE A 139 -13.36 -16.69 -3.35
CA PHE A 139 -13.59 -18.09 -2.96
C PHE A 139 -15.08 -18.35 -2.71
N ASN A 140 -15.75 -17.48 -1.95
CA ASN A 140 -17.19 -17.60 -1.66
C ASN A 140 -18.08 -17.42 -2.90
N LYS A 141 -17.56 -16.85 -3.98
CA LYS A 141 -18.24 -16.75 -5.29
C LYS A 141 -17.93 -17.96 -6.20
N ASN A 142 -17.23 -18.97 -5.69
CA ASN A 142 -16.72 -20.12 -6.43
C ASN A 142 -15.69 -19.77 -7.53
N ASN A 143 -15.12 -18.56 -7.50
CA ASN A 143 -14.01 -18.18 -8.39
C ASN A 143 -12.68 -18.69 -7.81
N PHE A 144 -12.54 -20.02 -7.73
CA PHE A 144 -11.44 -20.67 -7.01
C PHE A 144 -10.06 -20.34 -7.62
N ASP A 145 -9.96 -20.26 -8.94
CA ASP A 145 -8.73 -19.87 -9.64
C ASP A 145 -8.24 -18.46 -9.28
N GLU A 146 -9.16 -17.49 -9.28
CA GLU A 146 -8.84 -16.10 -8.97
C GLU A 146 -8.52 -15.94 -7.48
N ALA A 147 -9.27 -16.63 -6.61
CA ALA A 147 -8.99 -16.67 -5.19
C ALA A 147 -7.58 -17.24 -4.92
N ALA A 148 -7.22 -18.34 -5.56
CA ALA A 148 -5.92 -18.97 -5.40
C ALA A 148 -4.76 -18.03 -5.78
N LYS A 149 -4.87 -17.36 -6.94
CA LYS A 149 -3.89 -16.36 -7.39
C LYS A 149 -3.79 -15.19 -6.41
N GLN A 150 -4.91 -14.72 -5.87
CA GLN A 150 -4.93 -13.62 -4.91
C GLN A 150 -4.21 -14.00 -3.61
N TYR A 151 -4.48 -15.18 -3.07
CA TYR A 151 -3.83 -15.68 -1.86
C TYR A 151 -2.33 -15.94 -2.08
N GLU A 152 -1.95 -16.50 -3.23
CA GLU A 152 -0.53 -16.69 -3.55
C GLU A 152 0.19 -15.34 -3.67
N THR A 153 -0.45 -14.34 -4.27
CA THR A 153 0.09 -12.98 -4.34
C THR A 153 0.29 -12.39 -2.94
N ALA A 154 -0.69 -12.57 -2.04
CA ALA A 154 -0.60 -12.14 -0.66
C ALA A 154 0.57 -12.82 0.09
N GLY A 155 0.71 -14.13 -0.05
CA GLY A 155 1.79 -14.91 0.58
C GLY A 155 3.17 -14.53 0.04
N ASN A 156 3.31 -14.37 -1.28
CA ASN A 156 4.56 -13.94 -1.91
C ASN A 156 4.96 -12.54 -1.42
N TRP A 157 4.03 -11.59 -1.45
CA TRP A 157 4.28 -10.22 -0.99
C TRP A 157 4.66 -10.20 0.49
N ALA A 158 3.89 -10.89 1.34
CA ALA A 158 4.17 -10.98 2.77
C ALA A 158 5.55 -11.62 3.02
N SER A 159 5.94 -12.65 2.28
CA SER A 159 7.26 -13.29 2.44
C SER A 159 8.45 -12.41 2.05
N LEU A 160 8.23 -11.37 1.26
CA LEU A 160 9.25 -10.39 0.87
C LEU A 160 9.30 -9.22 1.85
N GLU A 161 8.14 -8.77 2.34
CA GLU A 161 7.99 -7.49 3.07
C GLU A 161 7.78 -7.65 4.57
N LEU A 162 7.38 -8.84 5.05
CA LEU A 162 7.07 -9.15 6.43
C LEU A 162 7.86 -10.39 6.90
N GLU A 163 8.24 -10.40 8.18
CA GLU A 163 8.83 -11.58 8.84
C GLU A 163 7.77 -12.45 9.56
N ASP A 164 6.50 -12.06 9.48
CA ASP A 164 5.38 -12.74 10.13
C ASP A 164 5.07 -14.08 9.42
N LYS A 165 5.61 -15.17 9.99
CA LYS A 165 5.44 -16.51 9.42
C LYS A 165 3.98 -16.97 9.42
N GLU A 166 3.16 -16.51 10.36
CA GLU A 166 1.79 -16.96 10.52
C GLU A 166 0.94 -16.49 9.33
N ILE A 167 1.02 -15.20 8.99
CA ILE A 167 0.25 -14.64 7.85
C ILE A 167 0.72 -15.21 6.51
N ILE A 168 2.03 -15.45 6.35
CA ILE A 168 2.61 -16.05 5.15
C ILE A 168 2.08 -17.47 4.96
N GLN A 169 2.15 -18.30 6.02
CA GLN A 169 1.67 -19.68 5.98
C GLN A 169 0.16 -19.74 5.73
N GLN A 170 -0.60 -18.88 6.39
CA GLN A 170 -2.06 -18.80 6.20
C GLN A 170 -2.42 -18.45 4.76
N ALA A 171 -1.78 -17.44 4.17
CA ALA A 171 -2.01 -17.06 2.78
C ALA A 171 -1.71 -18.21 1.82
N TYR A 172 -0.55 -18.88 1.96
CA TYR A 172 -0.22 -20.02 1.11
C TYR A 172 -1.17 -21.20 1.31
N LYS A 173 -1.61 -21.48 2.54
CA LYS A 173 -2.60 -22.52 2.82
C LYS A 173 -3.93 -22.24 2.10
N TYR A 174 -4.41 -21.00 2.15
CA TYR A 174 -5.61 -20.60 1.41
C TYR A 174 -5.44 -20.71 -0.11
N ALA A 175 -4.26 -20.37 -0.64
CA ALA A 175 -3.94 -20.54 -2.05
C ALA A 175 -4.01 -22.03 -2.47
N ILE A 176 -3.37 -22.90 -1.68
CA ILE A 176 -3.34 -24.35 -1.91
C ILE A 176 -4.75 -24.95 -1.91
N HIS A 177 -5.57 -24.63 -0.91
CA HIS A 177 -6.94 -25.10 -0.87
C HIS A 177 -7.76 -24.61 -2.07
N SER A 178 -7.58 -23.35 -2.46
CA SER A 178 -8.29 -22.77 -3.59
C SER A 178 -7.88 -23.44 -4.91
N TRP A 179 -6.59 -23.75 -5.10
CA TRP A 179 -6.14 -24.51 -6.28
C TRP A 179 -6.72 -25.92 -6.35
N ILE A 180 -6.86 -26.61 -5.22
CA ILE A 180 -7.48 -27.94 -5.16
C ILE A 180 -8.98 -27.87 -5.46
N SER A 181 -9.68 -26.87 -4.92
CA SER A 181 -11.09 -26.60 -5.24
C SER A 181 -11.29 -26.23 -6.71
N ALA A 182 -10.30 -25.59 -7.35
CA ALA A 182 -10.28 -25.33 -8.79
C ALA A 182 -9.89 -26.57 -9.63
N THR A 183 -9.66 -27.73 -9.00
CA THR A 183 -9.19 -28.98 -9.64
C THR A 183 -7.81 -28.87 -10.31
N LYS A 184 -6.99 -27.89 -9.93
CA LYS A 184 -5.63 -27.63 -10.45
C LYS A 184 -4.57 -27.94 -9.40
N VAL A 185 -4.51 -29.22 -9.03
CA VAL A 185 -3.70 -29.73 -7.92
C VAL A 185 -2.20 -29.50 -8.15
N GLU A 186 -1.75 -29.46 -9.40
CA GLU A 186 -0.37 -29.15 -9.77
C GLU A 186 0.10 -27.79 -9.22
N ASN A 187 -0.75 -26.78 -9.23
CA ASN A 187 -0.44 -25.45 -8.71
C ASN A 187 -0.30 -25.46 -7.18
N ALA A 188 -1.13 -26.26 -6.49
CA ALA A 188 -1.02 -26.46 -5.05
C ALA A 188 0.34 -27.07 -4.66
N PHE A 189 0.84 -28.04 -5.43
CA PHE A 189 2.16 -28.63 -5.18
C PHE A 189 3.32 -27.66 -5.42
N ILE A 190 3.23 -26.77 -6.42
CA ILE A 190 4.23 -25.72 -6.67
C ILE A 190 4.36 -24.81 -5.43
N ILE A 191 3.25 -24.41 -4.82
CA ILE A 191 3.27 -23.59 -3.60
C ILE A 191 3.84 -24.39 -2.43
N CYS A 192 3.39 -25.63 -2.24
CA CYS A 192 3.91 -26.50 -1.17
C CYS A 192 5.44 -26.62 -1.23
N GLN A 193 6.03 -26.69 -2.44
CA GLN A 193 7.48 -26.79 -2.60
C GLN A 193 8.25 -25.63 -1.97
N LYS A 194 7.68 -24.42 -1.97
CA LYS A 194 8.24 -23.19 -1.40
C LYS A 194 8.20 -23.14 0.13
N MET A 195 7.39 -23.99 0.77
CA MET A 195 7.19 -23.99 2.23
C MET A 195 8.28 -24.79 2.96
N ASN A 196 8.45 -24.49 4.25
CA ASN A 196 9.38 -25.23 5.10
C ASN A 196 8.94 -26.71 5.25
N ARG A 197 9.86 -27.58 5.69
CA ARG A 197 9.62 -29.03 5.75
C ARG A 197 8.48 -29.43 6.70
N ILE A 198 8.29 -28.70 7.80
CA ILE A 198 7.29 -29.01 8.82
C ILE A 198 5.90 -28.68 8.27
N ASP A 199 5.70 -27.45 7.80
CA ASP A 199 4.43 -26.98 7.23
C ASP A 199 4.04 -27.80 6.00
N LYS A 200 5.03 -28.15 5.17
CA LYS A 200 4.84 -29.01 3.99
C LYS A 200 4.23 -30.35 4.40
N LYS A 201 4.71 -30.98 5.47
CA LYS A 201 4.18 -32.28 5.92
C LYS A 201 2.72 -32.14 6.36
N ASP A 202 2.41 -31.13 7.16
CA ASP A 202 1.07 -30.93 7.72
C ASP A 202 0.05 -30.61 6.62
N ILE A 203 0.42 -29.73 5.68
CA ILE A 203 -0.42 -29.40 4.53
C ILE A 203 -0.61 -30.59 3.61
N LEU A 204 0.43 -31.37 3.32
CA LEU A 204 0.33 -32.56 2.47
C LEU A 204 -0.65 -33.60 3.05
N HIS A 205 -0.67 -33.77 4.37
CA HIS A 205 -1.67 -34.62 5.02
C HIS A 205 -3.09 -34.06 4.83
N GLU A 206 -3.30 -32.77 5.07
CA GLU A 206 -4.62 -32.14 4.95
C GLU A 206 -5.18 -32.12 3.52
N ILE A 207 -4.33 -31.90 2.51
CA ILE A 207 -4.79 -31.81 1.13
C ILE A 207 -5.13 -33.17 0.51
N THR A 208 -4.64 -34.28 1.07
CA THR A 208 -4.89 -35.62 0.53
C THR A 208 -6.39 -35.93 0.47
N ASP A 209 -7.12 -35.63 1.55
CA ASP A 209 -8.57 -35.83 1.62
C ASP A 209 -9.32 -34.91 0.64
N LYS A 210 -8.86 -33.67 0.48
CA LYS A 210 -9.45 -32.71 -0.46
C LYS A 210 -9.20 -33.09 -1.91
N ILE A 211 -8.03 -33.66 -2.23
CA ILE A 211 -7.72 -34.17 -3.57
C ILE A 211 -8.66 -35.34 -3.90
N ASN A 212 -8.88 -36.27 -2.97
CA ASN A 212 -9.83 -37.37 -3.17
C ASN A 212 -11.23 -36.84 -3.48
N ALA A 213 -11.71 -35.85 -2.71
CA ALA A 213 -13.01 -35.21 -2.97
C ALA A 213 -13.06 -34.51 -4.34
N SER A 214 -11.98 -33.84 -4.77
CA SER A 214 -11.89 -33.25 -6.10
C SER A 214 -11.89 -34.30 -7.22
N ILE A 215 -11.26 -35.46 -6.99
CA ILE A 215 -11.30 -36.60 -7.92
C ILE A 215 -12.73 -37.15 -8.04
N ASP A 216 -13.41 -37.37 -6.92
CA ASP A 216 -14.80 -37.85 -6.91
C ASP A 216 -15.72 -36.89 -7.67
N TYR A 217 -15.53 -35.58 -7.48
CA TYR A 217 -16.26 -34.55 -8.25
C TYR A 217 -15.98 -34.65 -9.75
N LEU A 218 -14.71 -34.75 -10.17
CA LEU A 218 -14.34 -34.88 -11.58
C LEU A 218 -14.90 -36.15 -12.24
N ILE A 219 -15.04 -37.26 -11.49
CA ILE A 219 -15.65 -38.49 -12.00
C ILE A 219 -17.18 -38.36 -12.10
N SER A 220 -17.79 -37.54 -11.25
CA SER A 220 -19.26 -37.36 -11.21
C SER A 220 -19.83 -36.44 -12.29
N VAL A 221 -18.97 -35.66 -12.96
CA VAL A 221 -19.31 -34.72 -14.05
C VAL A 221 -19.16 -35.41 -15.40
#